data_AF-A0A9X0Y8X2-F1
#
_entry.id   AF-A0A9X0Y8X2-F1
#
_cell.length_a   1.000
_cell.length_b   1.000
_cell.length_c   1.000
_cell.angle_alpha   90.00
_cell.angle_beta   90.00
_cell.angle_gamma   90.00
#
_symmetry.space_group_name_H-M   'P 1'
#
loop_
_entity.id
_entity.type
_entity.pdbx_description
1 polymer ?
#
loop_
_entity_poly.entity_id
_entity_poly.type
_entity_poly.pdbx_seq_one_letter_code
_entity_poly.pdbx_strand_id
1 'polypeptide(L)'
;MTFADQLNAFFTSPSSRTKLITLRTIWRDWHVREQVITNDEYGVDYQKLIGHLKATNPVMVSFVESITTTTSMNLDAVMRAPMRIPLTGQPITSPL
;
A
#
# COMPACT_ATOMS: atom_id res chain seq x y z
N MET A 1 18.94 -6.71 1.59
CA MET A 1 18.03 -5.56 1.35
C MET A 1 16.85 -5.73 2.29
N THR A 2 16.56 -4.75 3.12
CA THR A 2 15.45 -4.80 4.09
C THR A 2 14.13 -4.30 3.46
N PHE A 3 12.99 -4.57 4.11
CA PHE A 3 11.70 -4.01 3.69
C PHE A 3 11.72 -2.46 3.71
N ALA A 4 12.37 -1.85 4.70
CA ALA A 4 12.53 -0.41 4.76
C ALA A 4 13.38 0.14 3.60
N ASP A 5 14.43 -0.58 3.19
CA ASP A 5 15.23 -0.19 2.02
C ASP A 5 14.40 -0.23 0.73
N GLN A 6 13.57 -1.26 0.56
CA GLN A 6 12.67 -1.39 -0.59
C GLN A 6 11.61 -0.30 -0.62
N LEU A 7 10.99 -0.01 0.52
CA LEU A 7 10.04 1.10 0.65
C LEU A 7 10.69 2.42 0.24
N ASN A 8 11.86 2.73 0.79
CA ASN A 8 12.53 4.01 0.53
C ASN A 8 13.07 4.12 -0.90
N ALA A 9 13.48 3.02 -1.52
CA ALA A 9 13.91 2.97 -2.92
C ALA A 9 12.73 3.14 -3.89
N PHE A 10 11.53 2.65 -3.55
CA PHE A 10 10.35 2.74 -4.40
C PHE A 10 9.57 4.06 -4.19
N PHE A 11 9.47 4.53 -2.95
CA PHE A 11 8.73 5.73 -2.57
C PHE A 11 9.65 6.95 -2.44
N THR A 12 10.34 7.31 -3.51
CA THR A 12 11.33 8.41 -3.52
C THR A 12 10.73 9.81 -3.67
N SER A 13 9.52 9.91 -4.23
CA SER A 13 8.88 11.20 -4.54
C SER A 13 7.71 11.50 -3.59
N PRO A 14 7.39 12.78 -3.34
CA PRO A 14 6.17 13.15 -2.62
C PRO A 14 4.91 12.54 -3.26
N SER A 15 4.86 12.48 -4.60
CA SER A 15 3.73 11.93 -5.34
C SER A 15 3.52 10.42 -5.08
N SER A 16 4.58 9.62 -5.11
CA SER A 16 4.47 8.17 -4.83
C SER A 16 4.14 7.90 -3.36
N ARG A 17 4.61 8.75 -2.44
CA ARG A 17 4.25 8.70 -1.02
C ARG A 17 2.80 9.10 -0.76
N THR A 18 2.28 10.10 -1.45
CA THR A 18 0.85 10.45 -1.39
C THR A 18 0.00 9.28 -1.84
N LYS A 19 0.36 8.59 -2.94
CA LYS A 19 -0.34 7.36 -3.36
C LYS A 19 -0.30 6.27 -2.29
N LEU A 20 0.84 6.06 -1.64
CA LEU A 20 0.96 5.11 -0.53
C LEU A 20 0.04 5.48 0.65
N ILE A 21 -0.01 6.76 1.03
CA ILE A 21 -0.90 7.25 2.08
C ILE A 21 -2.37 7.04 1.70
N THR A 22 -2.75 7.38 0.46
CA THR A 22 -4.11 7.16 -0.05
C THR A 22 -4.49 5.69 0.01
N LEU A 23 -3.62 4.80 -0.49
CA LEU A 23 -3.85 3.35 -0.47
C LEU A 23 -4.05 2.83 0.95
N ARG A 24 -3.21 3.27 1.90
CA ARG A 24 -3.33 2.89 3.31
C ARG A 24 -4.55 3.51 4.00
N THR A 25 -5.03 4.65 3.54
CA THR A 25 -6.27 5.27 4.03
C THR A 25 -7.47 4.44 3.60
N ILE A 26 -7.52 4.00 2.35
CA ILE A 26 -8.54 3.06 1.83
C ILE A 26 -8.56 1.79 2.67
N TRP A 27 -7.39 1.23 3.02
CA TRP A 27 -7.30 0.04 3.88
C TRP A 27 -7.75 0.27 5.33
N ARG A 28 -7.53 1.48 5.87
CA ARG A 28 -7.94 1.81 7.24
C ARG A 28 -9.45 2.02 7.37
N ASP A 29 -10.13 2.33 6.27
CA ASP A 29 -11.59 2.36 6.23
C ASP A 29 -12.13 0.94 6.43
N TRP A 30 -12.88 0.75 7.53
CA TRP A 30 -13.40 -0.56 7.90
C TRP A 30 -14.38 -1.13 6.87
N HIS A 31 -15.22 -0.28 6.26
CA HIS A 31 -16.20 -0.70 5.27
C HIS A 31 -15.53 -1.21 4.00
N VAL A 32 -14.44 -0.54 3.59
CA VAL A 32 -13.66 -0.99 2.43
C VAL A 32 -12.85 -2.22 2.80
N ARG A 33 -12.25 -2.25 3.99
CA ARG A 33 -11.43 -3.38 4.46
C ARG A 33 -12.21 -4.68 4.44
N GLU A 34 -13.45 -4.71 4.92
CA GLU A 34 -14.30 -5.90 4.86
C GLU A 34 -14.54 -6.42 3.44
N GLN A 35 -14.55 -5.53 2.45
CA GLN A 35 -14.73 -5.89 1.04
C GLN A 35 -13.45 -6.40 0.37
N VAL A 36 -12.27 -6.11 0.93
CA VAL A 36 -10.97 -6.43 0.33
C VAL A 36 -10.13 -7.43 1.14
N ILE A 37 -10.74 -8.06 2.15
CA ILE A 37 -10.19 -9.22 2.87
C ILE A 37 -10.99 -10.47 2.51
N THR A 38 -10.42 -11.63 2.81
CA THR A 38 -11.12 -12.92 2.73
C THR A 38 -11.28 -13.48 4.14
N ASN A 39 -12.46 -14.02 4.47
CA ASN A 39 -12.78 -14.47 5.84
C ASN A 39 -11.80 -15.54 6.37
N ASP A 40 -11.16 -16.29 5.46
CA ASP A 40 -10.19 -17.34 5.79
C ASP A 40 -8.73 -16.86 5.81
N GLU A 41 -8.44 -15.63 5.37
CA GLU A 41 -7.08 -15.09 5.28
C GLU A 41 -6.99 -13.69 5.89
N TYR A 42 -6.09 -13.51 6.85
CA TYR A 42 -5.83 -12.21 7.47
C TYR A 42 -5.17 -11.19 6.52
N GLY A 43 -4.97 -11.51 5.24
CA GLY A 43 -4.27 -10.72 4.23
C GLY A 43 -5.19 -9.85 3.38
N VAL A 44 -4.57 -8.97 2.60
CA VAL A 44 -5.22 -8.15 1.57
C VAL A 44 -5.47 -9.06 0.36
N ASP A 45 -6.73 -9.26 0.01
CA ASP A 45 -7.09 -9.95 -1.22
C ASP A 45 -6.81 -9.02 -2.40
N TYR A 46 -5.78 -9.34 -3.17
CA TYR A 46 -5.36 -8.55 -4.31
C TYR A 46 -6.49 -8.36 -5.34
N GLN A 47 -7.24 -9.42 -5.66
CA GLN A 47 -8.28 -9.34 -6.68
C GLN A 47 -9.43 -8.45 -6.25
N LYS A 48 -9.86 -8.57 -4.98
CA LYS A 48 -10.89 -7.71 -4.41
C LYS A 48 -10.42 -6.26 -4.30
N LEU A 49 -9.17 -6.03 -3.90
CA LEU A 49 -8.58 -4.69 -3.86
C LEU A 49 -8.57 -4.04 -5.25
N ILE A 50 -8.09 -4.75 -6.27
CA ILE A 50 -8.08 -4.24 -7.65
C ILE A 50 -9.51 -4.00 -8.15
N GLY A 51 -10.46 -4.89 -7.84
CA GLY A 51 -11.88 -4.72 -8.17
C GLY A 51 -12.46 -3.44 -7.56
N HIS A 52 -12.20 -3.21 -6.26
CA HIS A 52 -12.62 -2.00 -5.57
C HIS A 52 -12.00 -0.75 -6.20
N LEU A 53 -10.68 -0.75 -6.44
CA LEU A 53 -9.98 0.40 -7.03
C LEU A 53 -10.43 0.70 -8.46
N LYS A 54 -10.76 -0.31 -9.27
CA LYS A 54 -11.34 -0.08 -10.61
C LYS A 54 -12.67 0.67 -10.54
N ALA A 55 -13.47 0.46 -9.51
CA ALA A 55 -14.75 1.13 -9.33
C ALA A 55 -14.62 2.54 -8.73
N THR A 56 -13.66 2.76 -7.83
CA THR A 56 -13.57 4.01 -7.04
C THR A 56 -12.41 4.92 -7.43
N ASN A 57 -11.27 4.36 -7.82
CA ASN A 57 -10.06 5.12 -8.15
C ASN A 57 -9.15 4.33 -9.13
N PRO A 58 -9.46 4.33 -10.44
CA PRO A 58 -8.72 3.55 -11.44
C PRO A 58 -7.22 3.88 -11.52
N VAL A 59 -6.83 5.11 -11.17
CA VAL A 59 -5.44 5.56 -11.16
C VAL A 59 -4.59 4.81 -10.13
N MET A 60 -5.22 4.27 -9.08
CA MET A 60 -4.54 3.49 -8.04
C MET A 60 -4.27 2.04 -8.45
N VAL A 61 -4.95 1.52 -9.50
CA VAL A 61 -4.76 0.15 -9.99
C VAL A 61 -3.32 -0.05 -10.47
N SER A 62 -2.85 0.82 -11.37
CA SER A 62 -1.48 0.76 -11.90
C SER A 62 -0.42 0.94 -10.82
N PHE A 63 -0.75 1.69 -9.76
CA PHE A 63 0.13 1.85 -8.61
C PHE A 63 0.24 0.56 -7.80
N VAL A 64 -0.86 -0.11 -7.48
CA VAL A 64 -0.82 -1.41 -6.77
C VAL A 64 -0.10 -2.47 -7.61
N GLU A 65 -0.39 -2.53 -8.91
CA GLU A 65 0.30 -3.42 -9.85
C GLU A 65 1.81 -3.17 -9.86
N SER A 66 2.24 -1.89 -9.85
CA SER A 66 3.68 -1.56 -9.80
C SER A 66 4.36 -2.03 -8.52
N ILE A 67 3.67 -1.99 -7.36
CA ILE A 67 4.20 -2.51 -6.10
C ILE A 67 4.41 -4.02 -6.21
N THR A 68 3.41 -4.76 -6.71
CA THR A 68 3.46 -6.23 -6.78
C THR A 68 4.37 -6.76 -7.88
N THR A 69 4.61 -5.99 -8.96
CA THR A 69 5.43 -6.43 -10.10
C THR A 69 6.88 -5.96 -10.04
N THR A 70 7.12 -4.75 -9.53
CA THR A 70 8.46 -4.12 -9.57
C THR A 70 9.27 -4.43 -8.31
N THR A 71 8.61 -4.90 -7.27
CA THR A 71 9.22 -5.06 -5.95
C THR A 71 8.94 -6.45 -5.41
N SER A 72 9.84 -7.00 -4.60
CA SER A 72 9.56 -8.19 -3.80
C SER A 72 8.83 -7.86 -2.49
N MET A 73 8.24 -6.66 -2.37
CA MET A 73 7.48 -6.26 -1.20
C MET A 73 6.15 -7.01 -1.16
N ASN A 74 5.84 -7.57 0.01
CA ASN A 74 4.55 -8.16 0.27
C ASN A 74 3.49 -7.05 0.44
N LEU A 75 2.37 -7.16 -0.30
CA LEU A 75 1.29 -6.18 -0.28
C LEU A 75 0.71 -6.00 1.14
N ASP A 76 0.57 -7.07 1.92
CA ASP A 76 0.10 -7.00 3.30
C ASP A 76 1.05 -6.16 4.15
N ALA A 77 2.36 -6.31 3.96
CA ALA A 77 3.34 -5.52 4.68
C ALA A 77 3.23 -4.03 4.32
N VAL A 78 3.09 -3.71 3.03
CA VAL A 78 2.91 -2.31 2.56
C VAL A 78 1.64 -1.68 3.14
N MET A 79 0.56 -2.46 3.22
CA MET A 79 -0.75 -2.00 3.67
C MET A 79 -0.87 -1.90 5.20
N ARG A 80 -0.28 -2.86 5.92
CA ARG A 80 -0.55 -3.08 7.36
C ARG A 80 0.59 -2.70 8.27
N ALA A 81 1.84 -2.77 7.82
CA ALA A 81 2.98 -2.48 8.70
C ALA A 81 2.88 -1.05 9.25
N PRO A 82 3.02 -0.84 10.56
CA PRO A 82 3.14 0.50 11.12
C PRO A 82 4.30 1.24 10.45
N MET A 83 4.03 2.44 9.92
CA MET A 83 5.06 3.28 9.32
C MET A 83 4.66 4.76 9.34
N ARG A 84 5.66 5.62 9.44
CA ARG A 84 5.59 7.06 9.25
C ARG A 84 6.04 7.37 7.82
N ILE A 85 5.17 8.05 7.08
CA ILE A 85 5.40 8.39 5.67
C ILE A 85 5.52 9.92 5.57
N PRO A 86 6.73 10.48 5.66
CA PRO A 86 6.92 11.91 5.46
C PRO A 86 6.73 12.28 3.99
N LEU A 87 6.07 13.40 3.70
CA LEU A 87 5.99 13.95 2.32
C LEU A 87 7.26 14.73 1.92
N THR A 88 8.18 14.93 2.87
CA THR A 88 9.49 15.59 2.67
C THR A 88 10.54 14.58 2.21
N GLY A 89 11.77 14.99 1.89
CA GLY A 89 12.87 14.07 1.52
C GLY A 89 13.34 13.11 2.63
N GLN A 90 12.72 13.12 3.81
CA GLN A 90 13.06 12.19 4.90
C GLN A 90 12.70 10.74 4.54
N PRO A 91 13.37 9.73 5.11
CA PRO A 91 13.02 8.34 4.87
C PRO A 91 11.70 7.93 5.56
N ILE A 92 11.02 6.93 4.99
CA ILE A 92 9.93 6.19 5.63
C ILE A 92 10.53 5.34 6.75
N THR A 93 9.95 5.43 7.95
CA THR A 93 10.41 4.70 9.14
C THR A 93 9.26 3.92 9.77
N SER A 94 9.54 2.79 10.43
CA SER A 94 8.56 2.17 11.33
C SER A 94 8.59 2.87 12.69
N PRO A 95 7.43 3.17 13.29
CA PRO A 95 7.40 3.51 14.71
C PRO A 95 7.85 2.27 15.48
N LEU A 96 8.88 2.44 16.31
CA LEU A 96 9.34 1.46 17.30
C LEU A 96 8.22 1.16 18.31
#